data_AF-A0A519QM51-F1
#
_entry.id   AF-A0A519QM51-F1
#
_cell.length_a   1.000
_cell.length_b   1.000
_cell.length_c   1.000
_cell.angle_alpha   90.00
_cell.angle_beta   90.00
_cell.angle_gamma   90.00
#
_symmetry.space_group_name_H-M   'P 1'
#
loop_
_entity.id
_entity.type
_entity.pdbx_description
1 polymer ?
#
loop_
_entity_poly.entity_id
_entity_poly.type
_entity_poly.pdbx_seq_one_letter_code
_entity_poly.pdbx_strand_id
1 'polypeptide(L)'
;MKVSSEQMKTNATYKVYKISIHVLFFSYVANSRIYKIEPGRSAILPGLKYSLATLFLGWWDFSLFRKFGSIKSSLIALHVNFSGGEDYTRVGYESGYDEKTRWIFNNLSREVSSKADIELIAIITELLED
;
A
#
# COMPACT_ATOMS: atom_id res chain seq x y z
N MET A 1 27.82 1.17 -16.47
CA MET A 1 27.21 2.11 -15.50
C MET A 1 27.46 1.56 -14.10
N LYS A 2 28.48 2.06 -13.41
CA LYS A 2 28.89 1.56 -12.08
C LYS A 2 27.97 2.24 -11.06
N VAL A 3 26.96 1.51 -10.59
CA VAL A 3 26.11 1.97 -9.49
C VAL A 3 27.01 2.03 -8.25
N SER A 4 27.27 3.25 -7.76
CA SER A 4 28.16 3.52 -6.63
C SER A 4 27.66 2.80 -5.38
N SER A 5 28.58 2.13 -4.69
CA SER A 5 28.40 1.35 -3.46
C SER A 5 27.82 2.14 -2.27
N GLU A 6 27.71 3.46 -2.38
CA GLU A 6 27.03 4.32 -1.40
C GLU A 6 25.50 4.16 -1.41
N GLN A 7 24.88 3.86 -2.56
CA GLN A 7 23.42 3.70 -2.65
C GLN A 7 22.90 2.37 -2.06
N MET A 8 23.81 1.43 -1.75
CA MET A 8 23.48 0.16 -1.10
C MET A 8 23.34 0.27 0.43
N LYS A 9 23.66 1.42 1.04
CA LYS A 9 23.54 1.62 2.49
C LYS A 9 22.10 1.88 2.96
N THR A 10 21.17 2.19 2.05
CA THR A 10 19.76 2.38 2.37
C THR A 10 18.90 1.34 1.66
N ASN A 11 19.09 0.05 1.97
CA ASN A 11 18.28 -1.04 1.41
C ASN A 11 16.88 -1.11 2.07
N ALA A 12 16.28 0.06 2.32
CA ALA A 12 14.96 0.18 2.91
C ALA A 12 13.92 -0.06 1.81
N THR A 13 13.00 -0.99 2.06
CA THR A 13 11.91 -1.28 1.11
C THR A 13 10.66 -0.53 1.52
N TYR A 14 9.89 -0.07 0.55
CA TYR A 14 8.64 0.64 0.79
C TYR A 14 7.48 -0.29 0.47
N LYS A 15 6.65 -0.56 1.47
CA LYS A 15 5.57 -1.54 1.39
C LYS A 15 4.22 -0.92 1.71
N VAL A 16 3.19 -1.36 0.98
CA VAL A 16 1.79 -1.03 1.23
C VAL A 16 1.02 -2.30 1.57
N TYR A 17 0.08 -2.18 2.52
CA TYR A 17 -0.76 -3.29 2.97
C TYR A 17 -2.21 -3.03 2.59
N LYS A 18 -3.01 -4.09 2.46
CA LYS A 18 -4.42 -3.98 2.05
C LYS A 18 -5.35 -4.32 3.21
N ILE A 19 -6.47 -3.63 3.28
CA ILE A 19 -7.58 -3.95 4.18
C ILE A 19 -8.84 -4.19 3.34
N SER A 20 -9.55 -5.27 3.67
CA SER A 20 -10.85 -5.60 3.06
C SER A 20 -11.90 -5.66 4.17
N ILE A 21 -12.95 -4.85 4.05
CA ILE A 21 -14.08 -4.80 4.97
C ILE A 21 -15.34 -5.03 4.14
N HIS A 22 -16.02 -6.13 4.43
CA HIS A 22 -17.29 -6.51 3.81
C HIS A 22 -18.27 -6.82 4.93
N VAL A 23 -19.13 -5.85 5.26
CA VAL A 23 -20.10 -5.97 6.35
C VAL A 23 -21.50 -5.63 5.83
N LEU A 24 -22.39 -6.62 5.87
CA LEU A 24 -23.77 -6.52 5.40
C LEU A 24 -23.84 -6.07 3.93
N PHE A 25 -24.17 -4.81 3.66
CA PHE A 25 -24.29 -4.23 2.32
C PHE A 25 -23.11 -3.34 1.93
N PHE A 26 -22.16 -3.12 2.84
CA PHE A 26 -21.00 -2.26 2.62
C PHE A 26 -19.78 -3.09 2.26
N SER A 27 -19.15 -2.72 1.15
CA SER A 27 -17.90 -3.29 0.65
C SER A 27 -16.88 -2.18 0.55
N TYR A 28 -15.75 -2.35 1.22
CA TYR A 28 -14.69 -1.37 1.29
C TYR A 28 -13.33 -2.07 1.21
N VAL A 29 -12.54 -1.70 0.20
CA VAL A 29 -11.17 -2.19 0.02
C VAL A 29 -10.27 -0.97 -0.05
N ALA A 30 -9.16 -0.98 0.70
CA ALA A 30 -8.23 0.11 0.66
C ALA A 30 -6.79 -0.30 0.93
N ASN A 31 -5.89 0.56 0.46
CA ASN A 31 -4.48 0.52 0.77
C ASN A 31 -4.22 1.24 2.10
N SER A 32 -3.20 0.78 2.82
CA SER A 32 -2.65 1.46 3.98
C SER A 32 -1.70 2.57 3.56
N ARG A 33 -1.19 3.32 4.56
CA ARG A 33 -0.07 4.24 4.35
C ARG A 33 1.18 3.48 3.93
N ILE A 34 2.10 4.16 3.27
CA ILE A 34 3.39 3.58 2.88
C ILE A 34 4.23 3.35 4.14
N TYR A 35 4.70 2.12 4.33
CA TYR A 35 5.62 1.76 5.41
C TYR A 35 7.04 1.66 4.85
N LYS A 36 7.97 2.36 5.51
CA LYS A 36 9.41 2.16 5.30
C LYS A 36 9.84 0.96 6.15
N ILE A 37 10.29 -0.11 5.49
CA ILE A 37 10.82 -1.30 6.13
C ILE A 37 12.34 -1.25 6.04
N GLU A 38 12.99 -1.08 7.19
CA GLU A 38 14.44 -1.09 7.28
C GLU A 38 15.01 -2.49 7.00
N PRO A 39 16.27 -2.57 6.51
CA PRO A 39 16.95 -3.85 6.31
C PRO A 39 16.93 -4.69 7.60
N GLY A 40 16.55 -5.96 7.49
CA GLY A 40 16.47 -6.88 8.63
C GLY A 40 15.24 -6.73 9.52
N ARG A 41 14.31 -5.80 9.23
CA ARG A 41 12.99 -5.75 9.87
C ARG A 41 11.99 -6.62 9.11
N SER A 42 11.03 -7.19 9.84
CA SER A 42 9.97 -8.01 9.24
C SER A 42 8.97 -7.15 8.48
N ALA A 43 8.83 -7.40 7.17
CA ALA A 43 7.82 -6.78 6.32
C ALA A 43 6.41 -7.34 6.56
N ILE A 44 6.25 -8.43 7.31
CA ILE A 44 4.93 -9.03 7.59
C ILE A 44 4.28 -8.36 8.81
N LEU A 45 5.10 -7.94 9.78
CA LEU A 45 4.63 -7.44 11.07
C LEU A 45 3.66 -6.25 10.95
N PRO A 46 3.90 -5.22 10.11
CA PRO A 46 2.94 -4.14 9.94
C PRO A 46 1.64 -4.58 9.24
N GLY A 47 1.70 -5.65 8.44
CA GLY A 47 0.56 -6.25 7.74
C GLY A 47 -0.41 -6.97 8.67
N LEU A 48 0.05 -7.50 9.80
CA LEU A 48 -0.77 -8.30 10.72
C LEU A 48 -2.03 -7.57 11.22
N LYS A 49 -1.92 -6.29 11.57
CA LYS A 49 -3.09 -5.51 12.02
C LYS A 49 -4.15 -5.36 10.93
N TYR A 50 -3.72 -5.24 9.67
CA TYR A 50 -4.62 -5.17 8.51
C TYR A 50 -5.20 -6.54 8.16
N SER A 51 -4.40 -7.60 8.30
CA SER A 51 -4.86 -8.98 8.15
C SER A 51 -5.90 -9.35 9.21
N LEU A 52 -5.70 -8.99 10.48
CA LEU A 52 -6.68 -9.22 11.53
C LEU A 52 -7.99 -8.48 11.24
N ALA A 53 -7.92 -7.20 10.88
CA ALA A 53 -9.11 -6.43 10.50
C ALA A 53 -9.85 -7.08 9.31
N THR A 54 -9.11 -7.56 8.31
CA THR A 54 -9.68 -8.26 7.14
C THR A 54 -10.26 -9.62 7.51
N LEU A 55 -9.62 -10.37 8.42
CA LEU A 55 -10.13 -11.64 8.93
C LEU A 55 -11.40 -11.48 9.76
N PHE A 56 -11.54 -10.39 10.49
CA PHE A 56 -12.73 -10.16 11.30
C PHE A 56 -13.84 -9.45 10.55
N LEU A 57 -13.55 -8.66 9.52
CA LEU A 57 -14.56 -7.81 8.87
C LEU A 57 -14.73 -8.09 7.37
N GLY A 58 -13.90 -8.95 6.76
CA GLY A 58 -13.88 -9.16 5.31
C GLY A 58 -14.84 -10.22 4.77
N TRP A 59 -15.65 -10.87 5.62
CA TRP A 59 -16.46 -12.04 5.24
C TRP A 59 -17.96 -11.88 5.48
N TRP A 60 -18.40 -10.80 6.12
CA TRP A 60 -19.80 -10.62 6.54
C TRP A 60 -20.71 -10.14 5.40
N ASP A 61 -20.40 -10.51 4.17
CA ASP A 61 -21.24 -10.27 3.01
C ASP A 61 -22.37 -11.31 2.99
N PHE A 62 -23.51 -10.95 3.58
CA PHE A 62 -24.74 -11.76 3.55
C PHE A 62 -25.50 -11.62 2.23
N SER A 63 -25.03 -10.80 1.29
CA SER A 63 -25.67 -10.66 -0.01
C SER A 63 -25.44 -11.92 -0.86
N LEU A 64 -26.47 -12.78 -0.92
CA LEU A 64 -26.51 -14.03 -1.68
C LEU A 64 -26.07 -13.90 -3.16
N PHE A 65 -26.07 -12.68 -3.73
CA PHE A 65 -25.69 -12.40 -5.12
C PHE A 65 -24.27 -11.83 -5.32
N ARG A 66 -23.52 -11.47 -4.26
CA ARG A 66 -22.18 -10.85 -4.36
C ARG A 66 -21.02 -11.63 -3.71
N LYS A 67 -21.32 -12.78 -3.08
CA LYS A 67 -20.37 -13.59 -2.28
C LYS A 67 -19.00 -13.82 -2.94
N PHE A 68 -18.93 -14.09 -4.24
CA PHE A 68 -17.67 -14.43 -4.91
C PHE A 68 -16.68 -13.25 -5.00
N GLY A 69 -17.17 -12.02 -5.08
CA GLY A 69 -16.30 -10.83 -5.17
C GLY A 69 -15.65 -10.47 -3.84
N SER A 70 -16.45 -10.44 -2.78
CA SER A 70 -16.02 -10.01 -1.44
C SER A 70 -14.99 -10.97 -0.81
N ILE A 71 -15.21 -12.29 -0.94
CA ILE A 71 -14.27 -13.30 -0.44
C ILE A 71 -12.95 -13.24 -1.21
N LYS A 72 -13.00 -13.07 -2.54
CA LYS A 72 -11.80 -12.94 -3.37
C LYS A 72 -10.95 -11.75 -2.96
N SER A 73 -11.55 -10.57 -2.74
CA SER A 73 -10.82 -9.38 -2.30
C SER A 73 -10.20 -9.56 -0.92
N SER A 74 -10.91 -10.17 0.04
CA SER A 74 -10.37 -10.49 1.36
C SER A 74 -9.19 -11.46 1.30
N LEU A 75 -9.28 -12.50 0.47
CA LEU A 75 -8.16 -13.44 0.26
C LEU A 75 -6.96 -12.77 -0.41
N ILE A 76 -7.17 -11.91 -1.40
CA ILE A 76 -6.09 -11.13 -2.03
C ILE A 76 -5.43 -10.22 -1.00
N ALA A 77 -6.21 -9.50 -0.18
CA ALA A 77 -5.67 -8.61 0.85
C ALA A 77 -4.83 -9.39 1.88
N LEU A 78 -5.30 -10.55 2.33
CA LEU A 78 -4.55 -11.41 3.23
C LEU A 78 -3.28 -11.96 2.61
N HIS A 79 -3.36 -12.42 1.36
CA HIS A 79 -2.20 -12.90 0.62
C HIS A 79 -1.13 -11.80 0.49
N VAL A 80 -1.51 -10.59 0.10
CA VAL A 80 -0.59 -9.45 0.01
C VAL A 80 0.05 -9.15 1.36
N ASN A 81 -0.74 -9.11 2.43
CA ASN A 81 -0.21 -8.77 3.75
C ASN A 81 0.73 -9.84 4.32
N PHE A 82 0.39 -11.11 4.16
CA PHE A 82 1.23 -12.23 4.63
C PHE A 82 2.46 -12.46 3.74
N SER A 83 2.45 -12.01 2.49
CA SER A 83 3.61 -11.97 1.60
C SER A 83 4.56 -10.78 1.87
N GLY A 84 4.29 -9.97 2.90
CA GLY A 84 5.15 -8.84 3.29
C GLY A 84 4.75 -7.49 2.68
N GLY A 85 3.54 -7.39 2.14
CA GLY A 85 3.01 -6.17 1.53
C GLY A 85 3.37 -6.03 0.05
N GLU A 86 2.63 -5.18 -0.64
CA GLU A 86 2.86 -4.82 -2.03
C GLU A 86 4.10 -3.94 -2.13
N ASP A 87 4.99 -4.26 -3.07
CA ASP A 87 6.27 -3.59 -3.21
C ASP A 87 6.14 -2.28 -4.00
N TYR A 88 6.31 -1.16 -3.31
CA TYR A 88 6.34 0.19 -3.89
C TYR A 88 7.77 0.72 -3.99
N THR A 89 8.78 -0.12 -3.78
CA THR A 89 10.20 0.24 -3.81
C THR A 89 10.64 0.63 -5.21
N ARG A 90 10.19 -0.05 -6.28
CA ARG A 90 10.53 0.35 -7.67
C ARG A 90 10.02 1.74 -8.01
N VAL A 91 8.77 2.02 -7.66
CA VAL A 91 8.20 3.37 -7.80
C VAL A 91 9.05 4.35 -6.99
N GLY A 92 9.37 3.99 -5.75
CA GLY A 92 10.22 4.78 -4.84
C GLY A 92 11.64 5.11 -5.32
N TYR A 93 12.27 4.18 -6.05
CA TYR A 93 13.66 4.28 -6.51
C TYR A 93 13.79 4.91 -7.90
N GLU A 94 12.80 4.72 -8.79
CA GLU A 94 12.84 5.29 -10.14
C GLU A 94 12.56 6.81 -10.15
N SER A 95 11.94 7.36 -9.09
CA SER A 95 11.54 8.79 -9.03
C SER A 95 12.20 9.63 -7.93
N GLY A 96 13.06 9.05 -7.07
CA GLY A 96 13.78 9.82 -6.05
C GLY A 96 12.89 10.62 -5.08
N TYR A 97 11.70 10.13 -4.73
CA TYR A 97 10.72 10.93 -3.98
C TYR A 97 11.27 11.53 -2.69
N ASP A 98 11.12 12.83 -2.60
CA ASP A 98 11.40 13.58 -1.39
C ASP A 98 10.39 13.22 -0.25
N GLU A 99 10.70 13.63 0.97
CA GLU A 99 9.83 13.42 2.13
C GLU A 99 8.42 14.05 1.97
N LYS A 100 8.35 15.24 1.35
CA LYS A 100 7.14 16.00 1.05
C LYS A 100 6.23 15.22 0.10
N THR A 101 6.74 14.64 -0.98
CA THR A 101 5.92 13.84 -1.91
C THR A 101 5.24 12.65 -1.22
N ARG A 102 5.98 11.95 -0.36
CA ARG A 102 5.44 10.85 0.46
C ARG A 102 4.42 11.35 1.48
N TRP A 103 4.68 12.50 2.09
CA TRP A 103 3.74 13.12 3.01
C TRP A 103 2.44 13.51 2.30
N ILE A 104 2.52 14.11 1.10
CA ILE A 104 1.37 14.44 0.26
C ILE A 104 0.60 13.17 -0.06
N PHE A 105 1.24 12.13 -0.62
CA PHE A 105 0.57 10.88 -0.97
C PHE A 105 -0.18 10.27 0.22
N ASN A 106 0.45 10.21 1.40
CA ASN A 106 -0.16 9.62 2.60
C ASN A 106 -1.30 10.44 3.20
N ASN A 107 -1.39 11.74 2.88
CA ASN A 107 -2.42 12.65 3.37
C ASN A 107 -3.42 13.06 2.29
N LEU A 108 -3.23 12.64 1.05
CA LEU A 108 -4.22 12.83 0.00
C LEU A 108 -5.55 12.20 0.40
N SER A 109 -6.64 12.79 -0.11
CA SER A 109 -7.94 12.18 0.03
C SER A 109 -7.91 10.78 -0.58
N ARG A 110 -8.65 9.84 0.02
CA ARG A 110 -8.69 8.45 -0.41
C ARG A 110 -9.11 8.30 -1.88
N GLU A 111 -9.98 9.19 -2.35
CA GLU A 111 -10.40 9.20 -3.75
C GLU A 111 -9.23 9.50 -4.70
N VAL A 112 -8.41 10.51 -4.37
CA VAL A 112 -7.24 10.87 -5.18
C VAL A 112 -6.18 9.78 -5.09
N SER A 113 -5.90 9.25 -3.90
CA SER A 113 -4.94 8.14 -3.72
C SER A 113 -5.33 6.86 -4.47
N SER A 114 -6.61 6.67 -4.79
CA SER A 114 -7.08 5.54 -5.61
C SER A 114 -6.86 5.72 -7.11
N LYS A 115 -6.70 6.97 -7.57
CA LYS A 115 -6.56 7.36 -8.98
C LYS A 115 -5.15 7.86 -9.31
N ALA A 116 -4.38 8.26 -8.32
CA ALA A 116 -3.02 8.78 -8.44
C ALA A 116 -2.04 7.82 -7.76
N ASP A 117 -1.06 7.37 -8.51
CA ASP A 117 0.12 6.72 -7.96
C ASP A 117 1.10 7.77 -7.42
N ILE A 118 2.10 7.30 -6.68
CA ILE A 118 3.12 8.19 -6.13
C ILE A 118 3.93 8.86 -7.26
N GLU A 119 4.03 8.25 -8.44
CA GLU A 119 4.73 8.75 -9.64
C GLU A 119 4.07 10.00 -10.22
N LEU A 120 2.76 9.97 -10.40
CA LEU A 120 1.98 11.13 -10.77
C LEU A 120 2.20 12.28 -9.77
N ILE A 121 2.32 12.00 -8.47
CA ILE A 121 2.53 13.04 -7.46
C ILE A 121 3.95 13.60 -7.50
N ALA A 122 5.00 12.81 -7.76
CA ALA A 122 6.33 13.40 -8.00
C ALA A 122 6.25 14.40 -9.12
N ILE A 123 5.69 13.98 -10.26
CA ILE A 123 5.62 14.81 -11.47
C ILE A 123 4.88 16.11 -11.16
N ILE A 124 3.73 16.04 -10.48
CA ILE A 124 2.97 17.23 -10.09
C ILE A 124 3.77 18.12 -9.12
N THR A 125 4.48 17.53 -8.16
CA THR A 125 5.25 18.31 -7.17
C THR A 125 6.44 19.01 -7.82
N GLU A 126 7.16 18.32 -8.71
CA GLU A 126 8.26 18.87 -9.50
C GLU A 126 7.79 20.05 -10.35
N LEU A 127 6.66 19.90 -11.07
CA LEU A 127 6.07 20.97 -11.88
C LEU A 127 5.58 22.19 -11.09
N LEU A 128 5.34 22.07 -9.78
CA LEU A 128 4.88 23.16 -8.93
C LEU A 128 6.03 23.87 -8.20
N GLU A 129 7.23 23.30 -8.21
CA GLU A 129 8.42 23.87 -7.58
C GLU A 129 9.29 24.68 -8.56
N ASP A 130 9.08 24.52 -9.87
CA ASP A 130 9.61 25.36 -10.96
C ASP A 130 8.74 26.62 -11.22
#